data_AF-A0A5K0ZS06-F1
#
_entry.id   AF-A0A5K0ZS06-F1
#
_cell.length_a   1.000
_cell.length_b   1.000
_cell.length_c   1.000
_cell.angle_alpha   90.00
_cell.angle_beta   90.00
_cell.angle_gamma   90.00
#
_symmetry.space_group_name_H-M   'P 1'
#
loop_
_entity.id
_entity.type
_entity.pdbx_description
1 polymer ?
#
loop_
_entity_poly.entity_id
_entity_poly.type
_entity_poly.pdbx_seq_one_letter_code
_entity_poly.pdbx_strand_id
1 'polypeptide(L)'
;MQGRENVEAIQLGWRGIEDSMSVEAESLSAMSQLRMLRMGRNVRLEGEYEHFPRTIRWLKWRLYDLASLPSALHLKNIVVLDLSGSSITRVWSQQTSARTK
;
A
#
# COMPACT_ATOMS: atom_id res chain seq x y z
N MET A 1 -21.55 5.66 9.22
CA MET A 1 -21.31 6.53 8.04
C MET A 1 -21.61 5.70 6.81
N GLN A 2 -22.73 5.98 6.15
CA GLN A 2 -23.23 5.23 5.01
C GLN A 2 -22.65 5.84 3.73
N GLY A 3 -22.00 5.05 2.88
CA GLY A 3 -21.41 5.50 1.62
C GLY A 3 -19.95 5.07 1.34
N ARG A 4 -19.26 4.41 2.27
CA ARG A 4 -17.90 3.86 2.04
C ARG A 4 -17.91 2.38 1.65
N GLU A 5 -19.01 1.70 1.91
CA GLU A 5 -19.14 0.24 1.76
C GLU A 5 -19.03 -0.27 0.32
N ASN A 6 -19.22 0.58 -0.69
CA ASN A 6 -19.20 0.16 -2.11
C ASN A 6 -18.01 0.71 -2.90
N VAL A 7 -17.04 1.36 -2.23
CA VAL A 7 -15.86 1.90 -2.93
C VAL A 7 -14.92 0.76 -3.28
N GLU A 8 -14.83 0.45 -4.58
CA GLU A 8 -13.96 -0.63 -5.08
C GLU A 8 -12.58 -0.14 -5.53
N ALA A 9 -12.45 1.14 -5.86
CA ALA A 9 -11.26 1.69 -6.47
C ALA A 9 -10.95 3.08 -5.94
N ILE A 10 -9.68 3.29 -5.56
CA ILE A 10 -9.15 4.59 -5.17
C ILE A 10 -7.87 4.88 -5.95
N GLN A 11 -7.78 6.10 -6.48
CA GLN A 11 -6.54 6.68 -6.95
C GLN A 11 -6.19 7.89 -6.08
N LEU A 12 -5.03 7.84 -5.46
CA LEU A 12 -4.45 8.92 -4.67
C LEU A 12 -3.34 9.60 -5.47
N GLY A 13 -3.29 10.93 -5.39
CA GLY A 13 -2.30 11.75 -6.08
C GLY A 13 -2.70 12.11 -7.50
N TRP A 14 -2.17 13.25 -7.98
CA TRP A 14 -2.45 13.81 -9.29
C TRP A 14 -1.17 14.17 -10.02
N ARG A 15 -1.18 14.10 -11.36
CA ARG A 15 -0.04 14.57 -12.17
C ARG A 15 -0.03 16.10 -12.13
N GLY A 16 0.94 16.67 -11.42
CA GLY A 16 1.15 18.13 -11.34
C GLY A 16 1.08 18.71 -9.93
N ILE A 17 0.77 17.91 -8.91
CA ILE A 17 0.87 18.33 -7.51
C ILE A 17 2.25 17.90 -6.99
N GLU A 18 3.06 18.88 -6.61
CA GLU A 18 4.38 18.66 -6.00
C GLU A 18 4.28 18.43 -4.50
N ASP A 19 3.23 18.96 -3.86
CA ASP A 19 2.98 18.79 -2.43
C ASP A 19 2.79 17.32 -2.07
N SER A 20 3.52 16.89 -1.05
CA SER A 20 3.37 15.57 -0.47
C SER A 20 2.06 15.46 0.30
N MET A 21 1.33 14.38 0.05
CA MET A 21 0.13 14.00 0.79
C MET A 21 0.44 12.74 1.60
N SER A 22 0.18 12.79 2.90
CA SER A 22 0.22 11.60 3.77
C SER A 22 -1.18 11.03 3.94
N VAL A 23 -1.27 9.70 3.87
CA VAL A 23 -2.51 8.94 4.10
C VAL A 23 -2.20 7.84 5.11
N GLU A 24 -3.01 7.76 6.16
CA GLU A 24 -2.91 6.68 7.15
C GLU A 24 -3.50 5.38 6.57
N ALA A 25 -2.80 4.26 6.70
CA ALA A 25 -3.27 2.95 6.24
C ALA A 25 -4.60 2.56 6.91
N GLU A 26 -4.77 2.93 8.17
CA GLU A 26 -5.96 2.71 8.99
C GLU A 26 -7.19 3.40 8.41
N SER A 27 -7.03 4.54 7.74
CA SER A 27 -8.15 5.26 7.11
C SER A 27 -8.81 4.44 5.98
N LEU A 28 -8.07 3.52 5.38
CA LEU A 28 -8.54 2.61 4.34
C LEU A 28 -9.15 1.32 4.91
N SER A 29 -8.90 0.99 6.18
CA SER A 29 -9.31 -0.28 6.80
C SER A 29 -10.83 -0.50 6.79
N ALA A 30 -11.61 0.57 6.87
CA ALA A 30 -13.08 0.51 6.85
C ALA A 30 -13.67 0.29 5.44
N MET A 31 -12.86 0.32 4.38
CA MET A 31 -13.31 0.19 2.98
C MET A 31 -13.34 -1.29 2.57
N SER A 32 -14.36 -2.00 3.04
CA SER A 32 -14.47 -3.46 2.94
C SER A 32 -14.57 -4.01 1.52
N GLN A 33 -14.86 -3.18 0.51
CA GLN A 33 -14.92 -3.58 -0.90
C GLN A 33 -13.75 -3.04 -1.73
N LEU A 34 -12.75 -2.39 -1.11
CA LEU A 34 -11.64 -1.79 -1.85
C LEU A 34 -10.77 -2.89 -2.48
N ARG A 35 -10.70 -2.90 -3.81
CA ARG A 35 -9.97 -3.88 -4.63
C ARG A 35 -8.80 -3.27 -5.38
N MET A 36 -8.88 -1.98 -5.70
CA MET A 36 -7.81 -1.26 -6.41
C MET A 36 -7.36 -0.04 -5.62
N LEU A 37 -6.05 0.04 -5.37
CA LEU A 37 -5.40 1.22 -4.81
C LEU A 37 -4.23 1.64 -5.70
N ARG A 38 -4.30 2.86 -6.22
CA ARG A 38 -3.23 3.45 -7.03
C ARG A 38 -2.71 4.70 -6.36
N MET A 39 -1.42 4.71 -6.03
CA MET A 39 -0.76 5.85 -5.40
C MET A 39 0.17 6.54 -6.38
N GLY A 40 0.01 7.86 -6.47
CA GLY A 40 0.86 8.78 -7.20
C GLY A 40 2.23 8.94 -6.56
N ARG A 41 3.09 9.75 -7.20
CA ARG A 41 4.46 10.00 -6.72
C ARG A 41 4.49 10.75 -5.38
N ASN A 42 3.52 11.62 -5.16
CA ASN A 42 3.48 12.53 -4.02
C ASN A 42 2.72 11.94 -2.80
N VAL A 43 2.34 10.66 -2.84
CA VAL A 43 1.56 10.04 -1.77
C VAL A 43 2.46 9.19 -0.90
N ARG A 44 2.48 9.47 0.40
CA ARG A 44 3.08 8.64 1.44
C ARG A 44 1.98 7.90 2.18
N LEU A 45 2.14 6.58 2.30
CA LEU A 45 1.29 5.79 3.17
C LEU A 45 2.01 5.66 4.51
N GLU A 46 1.34 6.06 5.58
CA GLU A 46 1.86 6.06 6.95
C GLU A 46 0.98 5.15 7.84
N GLY A 47 1.41 4.93 9.07
CA GLY A 47 0.71 4.09 10.04
C GLY A 47 1.09 2.60 9.98
N GLU A 48 0.25 1.77 10.60
CA GLU A 48 0.44 0.33 10.74
C GLU A 48 -0.12 -0.42 9.54
N TYR A 49 0.78 -1.04 8.74
CA TYR A 49 0.39 -1.77 7.54
C TYR A 49 -0.39 -3.06 7.83
N GLU A 50 -0.46 -3.50 9.08
CA GLU A 50 -1.31 -4.58 9.58
C GLU A 50 -2.80 -4.32 9.31
N HIS A 51 -3.20 -3.04 9.33
CA HIS A 51 -4.56 -2.57 9.05
C HIS A 51 -4.84 -2.38 7.57
N PHE A 52 -3.86 -2.60 6.69
CA PHE A 52 -4.02 -2.41 5.26
C PHE A 52 -5.10 -3.34 4.69
N PRO A 53 -6.00 -2.86 3.80
CA PRO A 53 -7.15 -3.64 3.36
C PRO A 53 -6.75 -4.94 2.68
N ARG A 54 -7.19 -6.07 3.26
CA ARG A 54 -6.89 -7.42 2.76
C ARG A 54 -7.61 -7.76 1.46
N THR A 55 -8.56 -6.93 1.03
CA THR A 55 -9.38 -7.09 -0.18
C THR A 55 -8.69 -6.60 -1.45
N ILE A 56 -7.58 -5.87 -1.31
CA ILE A 56 -6.81 -5.34 -2.45
C ILE A 56 -6.36 -6.47 -3.38
N ARG A 57 -6.66 -6.29 -4.66
CA ARG A 57 -6.26 -7.13 -5.79
C ARG A 57 -5.25 -6.43 -6.69
N TRP A 58 -5.32 -5.10 -6.79
CA TRP A 58 -4.39 -4.29 -7.58
C TRP A 58 -3.81 -3.17 -6.72
N LEU A 59 -2.49 -3.20 -6.54
CA LEU A 59 -1.73 -2.16 -5.87
C LEU A 59 -0.71 -1.53 -6.82
N LYS A 60 -0.81 -0.22 -7.04
CA LYS A 60 0.27 0.59 -7.60
C LYS A 60 0.86 1.45 -6.50
N TRP A 61 2.15 1.29 -6.22
CA TRP A 61 2.81 2.00 -5.13
C TRP A 61 4.23 2.43 -5.49
N ARG A 62 4.46 3.74 -5.47
CA ARG A 62 5.79 4.34 -5.66
C ARG A 62 6.46 4.61 -4.33
N LEU A 63 7.14 3.59 -3.81
CA LEU A 63 7.93 3.67 -2.59
C LEU A 63 9.34 4.19 -2.87
N TYR A 64 9.53 5.50 -2.85
CA TYR A 64 10.85 6.11 -3.12
C TYR A 64 11.83 5.93 -1.96
N ASP A 65 11.33 5.88 -0.73
CA ASP A 65 12.16 5.89 0.48
C ASP A 65 12.43 4.46 1.01
N LEU A 66 11.87 3.41 0.38
CA LEU A 66 12.03 2.02 0.81
C LEU A 66 12.75 1.16 -0.22
N ALA A 67 13.77 0.43 0.23
CA ALA A 67 14.48 -0.58 -0.56
C ALA A 67 13.71 -1.91 -0.67
N SER A 68 12.76 -2.16 0.23
CA SER A 68 11.90 -3.35 0.24
C SER A 68 10.49 -3.07 0.72
N LEU A 69 9.54 -3.95 0.41
CA LEU A 69 8.18 -3.83 0.94
C LEU A 69 8.16 -4.07 2.46
N PRO A 70 7.29 -3.36 3.20
CA PRO A 70 7.08 -3.63 4.63
C PRO A 70 6.61 -5.07 4.84
N SER A 71 7.19 -5.78 5.81
CA SER A 71 6.82 -7.18 6.10
C SER A 71 5.40 -7.34 6.64
N ALA A 72 4.87 -6.30 7.29
CA ALA A 72 3.50 -6.23 7.79
C ALA A 72 2.44 -6.07 6.68
N LEU A 73 2.88 -5.73 5.46
CA LEU A 73 1.98 -5.50 4.34
C LEU A 73 1.40 -6.82 3.83
N HIS A 74 0.09 -6.97 3.98
CA HIS A 74 -0.61 -8.19 3.58
C HIS A 74 -0.88 -8.23 2.08
N LEU A 75 0.01 -8.89 1.32
CA LEU A 75 -0.08 -8.99 -0.14
C LEU A 75 -0.72 -10.29 -0.65
N LYS A 76 -1.28 -11.13 0.25
CA LYS A 76 -1.78 -12.48 -0.07
C LYS A 76 -2.81 -12.51 -1.22
N ASN A 77 -3.64 -11.49 -1.33
CA ASN A 77 -4.72 -11.44 -2.32
C ASN A 77 -4.38 -10.60 -3.56
N ILE A 78 -3.14 -10.10 -3.68
CA ILE A 78 -2.76 -9.26 -4.82
C ILE A 78 -2.59 -10.10 -6.08
N VAL A 79 -3.20 -9.61 -7.16
CA VAL A 79 -3.06 -10.12 -8.52
C VAL A 79 -2.13 -9.22 -9.34
N VAL A 80 -2.17 -7.90 -9.12
CA VAL A 80 -1.32 -6.92 -9.80
C VAL A 80 -0.57 -6.08 -8.79
N LEU A 81 0.77 -6.17 -8.82
CA LEU A 81 1.68 -5.36 -8.02
C LEU A 81 2.53 -4.49 -8.96
N ASP A 82 2.18 -3.21 -9.08
CA ASP A 82 2.90 -2.23 -9.89
C ASP A 82 3.79 -1.35 -9.00
N LEU A 83 5.08 -1.70 -8.96
CA LEU A 83 6.12 -0.96 -8.24
C LEU A 83 6.93 -0.03 -9.16
N SER A 84 6.41 0.29 -10.34
CA SER A 84 7.15 1.04 -11.36
C SER A 84 7.47 2.46 -10.88
N GLY A 85 8.76 2.78 -10.87
CA GLY A 85 9.28 4.05 -10.35
C GLY A 85 9.34 4.11 -8.83
N SER A 86 9.39 2.97 -8.14
CA SER A 86 9.83 2.88 -6.74
C SER A 86 11.33 2.63 -6.66
N SER A 87 11.90 2.80 -5.46
CA SER A 87 13.30 2.45 -5.16
C SER A 87 13.45 1.02 -4.65
N ILE A 88 12.39 0.20 -4.77
CA ILE A 88 12.39 -1.18 -4.28
C ILE A 88 13.34 -2.01 -5.13
N THR A 89 14.38 -2.53 -4.49
CA THR A 89 15.32 -3.48 -5.09
C THR A 89 15.02 -4.91 -4.68
N ARG A 90 14.21 -5.10 -3.64
CA ARG A 90 13.88 -6.42 -3.09
C ARG A 90 12.42 -6.50 -2.62
N VAL A 91 11.65 -7.43 -3.17
CA VAL A 91 10.20 -7.54 -2.85
C VAL A 91 9.96 -7.95 -1.39
N TRP A 92 10.72 -8.90 -0.84
CA TRP A 92 10.52 -9.41 0.51
C TRP A 92 11.82 -9.30 1.32
N SER A 93 11.80 -8.72 2.51
CA SER A 93 12.93 -8.84 3.45
C SER A 93 13.11 -10.30 3.88
N GLN A 94 14.34 -10.76 4.10
CA GLN A 94 14.51 -12.09 4.71
C GLN A 94 13.97 -11.99 6.13
N GLN A 95 13.01 -12.84 6.48
CA GLN A 95 12.78 -13.13 7.89
C GLN A 95 14.02 -13.86 8.40
N THR A 96 14.93 -13.12 9.02
CA THR A 96 15.97 -13.73 9.84
C THR A 96 15.29 -14.25 11.09
N SER A 97 14.72 -15.44 11.02
CA SER A 97 14.39 -16.19 12.23
C SER A 97 15.72 -16.49 12.91
N ALA A 98 15.98 -15.81 14.03
CA ALA A 98 17.00 -16.27 14.97
C ALA A 98 16.57 -17.68 15.39
N ARG A 99 17.28 -18.68 14.84
CA ARG A 99 17.09 -20.08 15.16
C ARG A 99 17.74 -20.29 16.53
N THR A 100 17.02 -19.98 17.59
CA THR A 100 17.46 -20.34 18.94
C THR A 100 17.31 -21.85 19.08
N LYS A 101 18.45 -22.54 19.13
CA LYS A 101 18.56 -23.91 19.62
C LYS A 101 18.29 -23.93 21.12
#